data_AF-A0AA36G7S0-F1
#
_entry.id   AF-A0AA36G7S0-F1
#
_cell.length_a   1.000
_cell.length_b   1.000
_cell.length_c   1.000
_cell.angle_alpha   90.00
_cell.angle_beta   90.00
_cell.angle_gamma   90.00
#
_symmetry.space_group_name_H-M   'P 1'
#
loop_
_entity.id
_entity.type
_entity.pdbx_description
1 polymer ?
#
loop_
_entity_poly.entity_id
_entity_poly.type
_entity_poly.pdbx_seq_one_letter_code
_entity_poly.pdbx_strand_id
1 'polypeptide(L)'
;MVAVKNDVNVFYFATIVPLVVYFAEGGQMEKREFLEMWKEIPEQNEQQFQIQNSQQLSADQICNKLQANNVFTVARRSVDSQELLYHSIKYTNGLYVLSELKLHQGSPNLTLSLKSRHLSAIANLNEMFQLILN
;
A
#
# COMPACT_ATOMS: atom_id res chain seq x y z
N MET A 1 6.46 15.83 17.52
CA MET A 1 5.86 16.69 18.56
C MET A 1 5.31 17.92 17.87
N VAL A 2 4.06 18.26 18.09
CA VAL A 2 3.40 19.45 17.55
C VAL A 2 3.24 20.45 18.69
N ALA A 3 3.50 21.73 18.42
CA ALA A 3 3.30 22.82 19.36
C ALA A 3 2.25 23.79 18.80
N VAL A 4 1.25 24.13 19.60
CA VAL A 4 0.21 25.11 19.26
C VAL A 4 0.27 26.24 20.28
N LYS A 5 0.46 27.47 19.80
CA LYS A 5 0.51 28.68 20.64
C LYS A 5 -0.78 29.47 20.48
N ASN A 6 -1.36 29.90 21.60
CA ASN A 6 -2.39 30.93 21.63
C ASN A 6 -2.04 32.00 22.68
N ASP A 7 -2.96 32.95 22.91
CA ASP A 7 -2.76 34.05 23.87
C ASP A 7 -2.69 33.60 25.33
N VAL A 8 -3.03 32.34 25.63
CA VAL A 8 -3.00 31.76 26.97
C VAL A 8 -1.69 31.00 27.22
N ASN A 9 -1.30 30.08 26.34
CA ASN A 9 -0.06 29.30 26.48
C ASN A 9 0.37 28.58 25.18
N VAL A 10 1.47 27.83 25.27
CA VAL A 10 1.91 26.84 24.27
C VAL A 10 1.53 25.43 24.75
N PHE A 11 0.81 24.70 23.90
CA PHE A 11 0.39 23.33 24.14
C PHE A 11 1.18 22.37 23.25
N TYR A 12 1.63 21.27 23.83
CA TYR A 12 2.41 20.24 23.14
C TYR A 12 1.64 18.94 23.08
N PHE A 13 1.60 18.31 21.91
CA PHE A 13 1.04 16.98 21.75
C PHE A 13 1.82 16.16 20.72
N ALA A 14 1.61 14.85 20.75
CA ALA A 14 2.06 13.92 19.73
C ALA A 14 0.85 13.38 18.98
N THR A 15 1.00 13.17 17.68
CA THR A 15 0.00 12.53 16.83
C THR A 15 0.71 11.61 15.84
N ILE A 16 0.00 10.57 15.40
CA ILE A 16 0.47 9.65 14.37
C ILE A 16 -0.08 10.16 13.03
N VAL A 17 0.80 10.46 12.09
CA VAL A 17 0.40 10.81 10.72
C VAL A 17 0.24 9.53 9.92
N PRO A 18 -0.93 9.26 9.31
CA PRO A 18 -1.12 8.09 8.46
C PRO A 18 -0.12 8.08 7.31
N LEU A 19 0.47 6.91 7.03
CA LEU A 19 1.52 6.78 6.01
C LEU A 19 1.07 7.17 4.60
N VAL A 20 -0.22 7.01 4.30
CA VAL A 20 -0.85 7.41 3.04
C VAL A 20 -0.58 8.88 2.66
N VAL A 21 -0.44 9.77 3.64
CA VAL A 21 -0.12 11.20 3.40
C VAL A 21 1.26 11.38 2.76
N TYR A 22 2.16 10.41 2.92
CA TYR A 22 3.50 10.43 2.35
C TYR A 22 3.60 9.72 0.99
N PHE A 23 2.50 9.24 0.41
CA PHE A 23 2.54 8.65 -0.93
C PHE A 23 2.55 9.75 -1.99
N ALA A 24 3.56 9.71 -2.85
CA ALA A 24 3.78 10.69 -3.91
C ALA A 24 2.95 10.37 -5.16
N GLU A 25 2.43 11.43 -5.80
CA GLU A 25 1.62 11.32 -7.03
C GLU A 25 2.40 10.75 -8.23
N GLY A 26 3.72 10.95 -8.27
CA GLY A 26 4.61 10.40 -9.30
C GLY A 26 5.10 8.98 -9.01
N GLY A 27 4.21 8.12 -8.48
CA GLY A 27 4.54 6.76 -8.01
C GLY A 27 4.16 5.62 -8.96
N GLN A 28 3.59 5.94 -10.12
CA GLN A 28 3.23 4.95 -11.12
C GLN A 28 4.49 4.39 -11.79
N MET A 29 4.70 3.07 -11.69
CA MET A 29 5.76 2.36 -12.39
C MET A 29 5.29 1.76 -13.70
N GLU A 30 6.21 1.64 -14.66
CA GLU A 30 5.99 0.78 -15.81
C GLU A 30 6.12 -0.70 -15.43
N LYS A 31 5.41 -1.57 -16.16
CA LYS A 31 5.41 -3.02 -15.92
C LYS A 31 6.82 -3.63 -15.96
N ARG A 32 7.70 -3.13 -16.83
CA ARG A 32 9.08 -3.61 -16.94
C ARG A 32 9.89 -3.27 -15.70
N GLU A 33 9.86 -2.01 -15.28
CA GLU A 33 10.55 -1.51 -14.07
C GLU A 33 10.07 -2.27 -12.82
N PHE A 34 8.75 -2.46 -12.69
CA PHE A 34 8.18 -3.24 -11.59
C PHE A 34 8.74 -4.67 -11.54
N LEU A 35 8.78 -5.37 -12.69
CA LEU A 35 9.27 -6.76 -12.74
C LEU A 35 10.76 -6.86 -12.45
N GLU A 36 11.56 -5.89 -12.91
CA GLU A 36 13.00 -5.83 -12.62
C GLU A 36 13.22 -5.62 -11.11
N MET A 37 12.56 -4.62 -10.51
CA MET A 37 12.69 -4.33 -9.07
C MET A 37 12.13 -5.46 -8.19
N TRP A 38 11.02 -6.08 -8.57
CA TRP A 38 10.41 -7.20 -7.82
C TRP A 38 11.34 -8.42 -7.72
N LYS A 39 12.09 -8.71 -8.79
CA LYS A 39 13.06 -9.81 -8.84
C LYS A 39 14.36 -9.48 -8.10
N GLU A 40 14.75 -8.21 -8.10
CA GLU A 40 15.97 -7.75 -7.41
C GLU A 40 15.82 -7.76 -5.89
N ILE A 41 14.63 -7.45 -5.37
CA ILE A 41 14.37 -7.47 -3.92
C ILE A 41 14.37 -8.93 -3.41
N PRO A 42 15.24 -9.28 -2.45
CA PRO A 42 15.30 -10.63 -1.88
C PRO A 42 13.96 -11.06 -1.27
N GLU A 43 13.59 -12.33 -1.37
CA GLU A 43 12.34 -12.88 -0.79
C GLU A 43 12.28 -12.74 0.74
N GLN A 44 13.41 -12.77 1.42
CA GLN A 44 13.49 -12.46 2.86
C GLN A 44 13.02 -11.04 3.23
N ASN A 45 12.96 -10.13 2.25
CA ASN A 45 12.43 -8.78 2.40
C ASN A 45 10.96 -8.68 1.94
N GLU A 46 10.31 -9.81 1.65
CA GLU A 46 8.87 -9.89 1.45
C GLU A 46 8.17 -10.08 2.78
N GLN A 47 7.13 -9.28 3.03
CA GLN A 47 6.23 -9.47 4.16
C GLN A 47 4.82 -9.70 3.63
N GLN A 48 4.19 -10.78 4.12
CA GLN A 48 2.85 -11.15 3.72
C GLN A 48 1.87 -10.97 4.89
N PHE A 49 0.72 -10.39 4.57
CA PHE A 49 -0.34 -10.04 5.51
C PHE A 49 -1.68 -10.56 4.99
N GLN A 50 -2.60 -10.82 5.93
CA GLN A 50 -4.00 -11.07 5.62
C GLN A 50 -4.79 -9.80 5.95
N ILE A 51 -5.55 -9.29 4.98
CA ILE A 51 -6.45 -8.14 5.16
C ILE A 51 -7.87 -8.54 4.74
N GLN A 52 -8.87 -7.84 5.27
CA GLN A 52 -10.28 -8.15 5.02
C GLN A 52 -10.90 -7.16 4.04
N ASN A 53 -11.58 -7.70 3.04
CA ASN A 53 -12.48 -6.99 2.12
C ASN A 53 -13.92 -7.07 2.64
N SER A 54 -14.17 -6.43 3.78
CA SER A 54 -15.48 -6.46 4.45
C SER A 54 -16.62 -5.88 3.59
N GLN A 55 -16.30 -4.98 2.66
CA GLN A 55 -17.25 -4.37 1.73
C GLN A 55 -17.48 -5.18 0.44
N GLN A 56 -16.84 -6.35 0.30
CA GLN A 56 -16.93 -7.20 -0.89
C GLN A 56 -16.64 -6.45 -2.20
N LEU A 57 -15.64 -5.56 -2.16
CA LEU A 57 -15.22 -4.77 -3.31
C LEU A 57 -14.70 -5.68 -4.42
N SER A 58 -15.08 -5.37 -5.66
CA SER A 58 -14.47 -5.95 -6.86
C SER A 58 -13.03 -5.46 -7.04
N ALA A 59 -12.23 -6.17 -7.84
CA ALA A 59 -10.88 -5.74 -8.20
C ALA A 59 -10.83 -4.32 -8.77
N ASP A 60 -11.81 -3.94 -9.61
CA ASP A 60 -11.90 -2.59 -10.18
C ASP A 60 -12.15 -1.52 -9.10
N GLN A 61 -13.02 -1.80 -8.14
CA GLN A 61 -13.27 -0.89 -7.01
C GLN A 61 -12.04 -0.75 -6.11
N ILE A 62 -11.31 -1.86 -5.87
CA ILE A 62 -10.06 -1.87 -5.11
C ILE A 62 -9.01 -1.00 -5.82
N CYS A 63 -8.78 -1.20 -7.12
CA CYS A 63 -7.84 -0.39 -7.90
C CYS A 63 -8.19 1.10 -7.84
N ASN A 64 -9.47 1.46 -7.99
CA ASN A 64 -9.90 2.85 -7.94
C ASN A 64 -9.68 3.49 -6.55
N LYS A 65 -10.02 2.78 -5.47
CA LYS A 65 -9.78 3.24 -4.09
C LYS A 65 -8.29 3.41 -3.79
N LEU A 66 -7.47 2.45 -4.22
CA LEU A 66 -6.01 2.49 -4.06
C LEU A 66 -5.40 3.65 -4.86
N GLN A 67 -5.81 3.82 -6.12
CA GLN A 67 -5.30 4.88 -6.99
C GLN A 67 -5.65 6.28 -6.46
N ALA A 68 -6.84 6.47 -5.88
CA ALA A 68 -7.22 7.73 -5.22
C ALA A 68 -6.33 8.08 -4.02
N ASN A 69 -5.55 7.13 -3.52
CA ASN A 69 -4.61 7.29 -2.41
C ASN A 69 -3.15 7.14 -2.88
N ASN A 70 -2.83 7.37 -4.17
CA ASN A 70 -1.48 7.27 -4.74
C ASN A 70 -0.85 5.85 -4.65
N VAL A 71 -1.69 4.81 -4.66
CA VAL A 71 -1.26 3.41 -4.84
C VAL A 71 -1.64 2.98 -6.26
N PHE A 72 -0.64 2.84 -7.14
CA PHE A 72 -0.89 2.73 -8.58
C PHE A 72 -0.88 1.28 -9.05
N THR A 73 -1.96 0.85 -9.70
CA THR A 73 -2.03 -0.49 -10.30
C THR A 73 -1.14 -0.56 -11.54
N VAL A 74 -0.15 -1.45 -11.52
CA VAL A 74 0.80 -1.69 -12.61
C VAL A 74 0.31 -2.82 -13.52
N ALA A 75 -0.26 -3.87 -12.95
CA ALA A 75 -0.77 -5.01 -13.69
C ALA A 75 -1.89 -5.73 -12.93
N ARG A 76 -2.77 -6.38 -13.70
CA ARG A 76 -3.81 -7.29 -13.20
C ARG A 76 -3.68 -8.63 -13.93
N ARG A 77 -3.83 -9.73 -13.20
CA ARG A 77 -3.87 -11.09 -13.76
C ARG A 77 -4.99 -11.88 -13.12
N SER A 78 -5.66 -12.71 -13.91
CA SER A 78 -6.61 -13.71 -13.41
C SER A 78 -5.97 -15.08 -13.55
N VAL A 79 -5.81 -15.81 -12.45
CA VAL A 79 -5.15 -17.13 -12.38
C VAL A 79 -5.98 -18.03 -11.48
N ASP A 80 -6.35 -19.23 -11.92
CA ASP A 80 -7.04 -20.25 -11.09
C ASP A 80 -8.22 -19.70 -10.26
N SER A 81 -9.10 -18.92 -10.89
CA SER A 81 -10.24 -18.25 -10.24
C SER A 81 -9.87 -17.25 -9.14
N GLN A 82 -8.67 -16.68 -9.20
CA GLN A 82 -8.17 -15.64 -8.31
C GLN A 82 -7.75 -14.43 -9.14
N GLU A 83 -7.80 -13.25 -8.53
CA GLU A 83 -7.27 -12.04 -9.14
C GLU A 83 -6.02 -11.59 -8.39
N LEU A 84 -4.95 -11.34 -9.15
CA LEU A 84 -3.69 -10.81 -8.67
C LEU A 84 -3.55 -9.38 -9.18
N LEU A 85 -3.43 -8.44 -8.25
CA LEU A 85 -3.24 -7.02 -8.51
C LEU A 85 -1.85 -6.61 -8.05
N TYR A 86 -1.09 -6.01 -8.96
CA TYR A 86 0.27 -5.54 -8.70
C TYR A 86 0.25 -4.03 -8.59
N HIS A 87 0.82 -3.48 -7.51
CA HIS A 87 0.83 -2.05 -7.26
C HIS A 87 2.23 -1.51 -6.96
N SER A 88 2.48 -0.27 -7.41
CA SER A 88 3.65 0.51 -7.04
C SER A 88 3.23 1.66 -6.12
N ILE A 89 4.04 1.87 -5.07
CA ILE A 89 3.88 2.96 -4.11
C ILE A 89 5.22 3.67 -4.02
N LYS A 90 5.19 5.00 -4.17
CA LYS A 90 6.37 5.85 -3.99
C LYS A 90 6.14 6.75 -2.80
N TYR A 91 7.08 6.80 -1.87
CA TYR A 91 7.09 7.77 -0.80
C TYR A 91 7.66 9.11 -1.26
N THR A 92 7.30 10.20 -0.57
CA THR A 92 7.84 11.55 -0.81
C THR A 92 9.36 11.63 -0.65
N ASN A 93 9.97 10.73 0.12
CA ASN A 93 11.42 10.60 0.26
C ASN A 93 12.09 9.80 -0.88
N GLY A 94 11.33 9.37 -1.90
CA GLY A 94 11.82 8.65 -3.07
C GLY A 94 11.90 7.13 -2.92
N LEU A 95 11.57 6.58 -1.74
CA LEU A 95 11.54 5.13 -1.55
C LEU A 95 10.35 4.50 -2.26
N TYR A 96 10.56 3.29 -2.78
CA TYR A 96 9.50 2.50 -3.38
C TYR A 96 9.13 1.29 -2.53
N VAL A 97 7.83 0.99 -2.53
CA VAL A 97 7.28 -0.27 -2.05
C VAL A 97 6.44 -0.87 -3.16
N LEU A 98 6.63 -2.17 -3.39
CA LEU A 98 5.88 -2.95 -4.34
C LEU A 98 4.88 -3.81 -3.58
N SER A 99 3.68 -3.95 -4.14
CA SER A 99 2.60 -4.75 -3.55
C SER A 99 2.08 -5.76 -4.57
N GLU A 100 1.82 -6.97 -4.10
CA GLU A 100 0.92 -7.93 -4.75
C GLU A 100 -0.28 -8.15 -3.83
N LEU A 101 -1.48 -7.94 -4.35
CA LEU A 101 -2.73 -8.18 -3.64
C LEU A 101 -3.49 -9.29 -4.35
N LYS A 102 -3.82 -10.33 -3.59
CA LYS A 102 -4.47 -11.53 -4.08
C LYS A 102 -5.89 -11.63 -3.54
N LEU A 103 -6.85 -11.63 -4.47
CA LEU A 103 -8.28 -11.78 -4.20
C LEU A 103 -8.68 -13.23 -4.42
N HIS A 104 -9.31 -13.85 -3.41
CA HIS A 104 -9.85 -15.19 -3.50
C HIS A 104 -11.35 -15.12 -3.77
N GLN A 105 -11.83 -15.76 -4.85
CA GLN A 105 -13.27 -15.81 -5.12
C GLN A 105 -14.04 -16.44 -3.96
N GLY A 106 -15.13 -15.78 -3.56
CA GLY A 106 -16.00 -16.25 -2.46
C GLY A 106 -15.43 -16.08 -1.06
N SER A 107 -14.23 -15.49 -0.90
CA SER A 107 -13.63 -15.21 0.40
C SER A 107 -13.45 -13.69 0.59
N PRO A 108 -13.82 -13.14 1.76
CA PRO A 108 -13.52 -11.75 2.09
C PRO A 108 -12.04 -11.54 2.42
N ASN A 109 -11.23 -12.59 2.55
CA ASN A 109 -9.81 -12.46 2.90
C ASN A 109 -8.96 -12.20 1.65
N LEU A 110 -8.13 -11.16 1.73
CA LEU A 110 -7.13 -10.83 0.74
C LEU A 110 -5.74 -11.13 1.30
N THR A 111 -4.88 -11.69 0.47
CA THR A 111 -3.46 -11.82 0.81
C THR A 111 -2.70 -10.64 0.23
N LEU A 112 -2.06 -9.86 1.08
CA LEU A 112 -1.23 -8.71 0.71
C LEU A 112 0.25 -9.07 0.91
N SER A 113 1.01 -9.15 -0.18
CA SER A 113 2.46 -9.27 -0.16
C SER A 113 3.09 -7.90 -0.43
N LEU A 114 4.06 -7.51 0.39
CA LEU A 114 4.77 -6.23 0.28
C LEU A 114 6.28 -6.48 0.18
N LYS A 115 6.92 -5.82 -0.77
CA LYS A 115 8.38 -5.86 -0.98
C LYS A 115 8.97 -4.46 -0.99
N SER A 116 10.12 -4.31 -0.33
CA SER A 116 10.94 -3.10 -0.42
C SER A 116 12.40 -3.42 -0.14
N ARG A 117 13.30 -2.58 -0.64
CA ARG A 117 14.72 -2.58 -0.24
C ARG A 117 14.90 -2.15 1.22
N HIS A 118 13.92 -1.41 1.77
CA HIS A 118 13.94 -0.93 3.15
C HIS A 118 12.70 -1.44 3.90
N LEU A 119 12.87 -2.43 4.77
CA LEU A 119 11.77 -3.04 5.54
C LEU A 119 11.01 -2.02 6.41
N SER A 120 11.67 -0.96 6.84
CA SER A 120 11.02 0.15 7.57
C SER A 120 9.95 0.86 6.75
N ALA A 121 10.03 0.84 5.42
CA ALA A 121 9.01 1.39 4.54
C ALA A 121 7.76 0.49 4.43
N ILE A 122 7.84 -0.78 4.84
CA ILE A 122 6.69 -1.70 4.85
C ILE A 122 5.88 -1.57 6.15
N ALA A 123 6.50 -1.09 7.23
CA ALA A 123 5.87 -1.00 8.54
C ALA A 123 4.51 -0.28 8.47
N ASN A 124 3.46 -0.92 9.00
CA ASN A 124 2.08 -0.41 9.05
C ASN A 124 1.37 -0.23 7.70
N LEU A 125 1.97 -0.63 6.56
CA LEU A 125 1.29 -0.54 5.26
C LEU A 125 0.08 -1.47 5.17
N ASN A 126 0.11 -2.63 5.82
CA ASN A 126 -1.04 -3.52 5.92
C ASN A 126 -2.27 -2.81 6.54
N GLU A 127 -2.05 -2.00 7.58
CA GLU A 127 -3.10 -1.20 8.22
C GLU A 127 -3.61 -0.09 7.29
N MET A 128 -2.72 0.53 6.50
CA MET A 128 -3.13 1.53 5.51
C MET A 128 -3.98 0.92 4.40
N PHE A 129 -3.59 -0.25 3.88
CA PHE A 129 -4.42 -0.99 2.92
C PHE A 129 -5.78 -1.35 3.52
N GLN A 130 -5.81 -1.83 4.76
CA GLN A 130 -7.06 -2.12 5.46
C GLN A 130 -7.93 -0.87 5.63
N LEU A 131 -7.34 0.28 5.95
CA LEU A 131 -8.05 1.55 6.10
C LEU A 131 -8.63 2.06 4.77
N ILE A 132 -7.88 1.97 3.68
CA ILE A 132 -8.32 2.44 2.35
C ILE A 132 -9.47 1.55 1.83
N LEU A 133 -9.41 0.24 2.08
CA LEU A 133 -10.37 -0.73 1.56
C LEU A 133 -11.64 -0.87 2.40
N ASN A 134 -11.60 -0.47 3.68
CA ASN A 134 -12.80 -0.30 4.51
C ASN A 134 -13.59 0.96 4.13
#